data_AF-A0AB33WL93-F1
#
_entry.id   AF-A0AB33WL93-F1
#
_cell.length_a   1.000
_cell.length_b   1.000
_cell.length_c   1.000
_cell.angle_alpha   90.00
_cell.angle_beta   90.00
_cell.angle_gamma   90.00
#
_symmetry.space_group_name_H-M   'P 1'
#
loop_
_entity.id
_entity.type
_entity.pdbx_description
1 polymer ?
#
loop_
_entity_poly.entity_id
_entity_poly.type
_entity_poly.pdbx_seq_one_letter_code
_entity_poly.pdbx_strand_id
1 'polypeptide(L)'
;MTMLNINEAELKKSIVANVAEQLLREDEDLSDLVAKEVKKRIDKIFDERVTSQIQKAIDETINGSFEREYRRVNQWGDQEGPSTTLRKELEKTVTAYWNCKVNPSDGKPSSSTYSTVTRAEWLMTKICAEDFTKQMQTSVNAVTGALKDGLRNQLAQQMDAMLNGLFHIKSLQDQGKVAKPY
;
A
#
# COMPACT_ATOMS: atom_id res chain seq x y z
N MET A 1 -4.70 -42.84 31.51
CA MET A 1 -4.34 -41.58 30.82
C MET A 1 -2.84 -41.43 30.91
N THR A 2 -2.11 -42.03 29.96
CA THR A 2 -0.64 -41.97 29.91
C THR A 2 -0.28 -41.14 28.69
N MET A 3 0.05 -39.87 28.94
CA MET A 3 0.59 -38.98 27.92
C MET A 3 1.87 -39.62 27.35
N LEU A 4 1.88 -39.88 26.05
CA LEU A 4 3.10 -40.10 25.28
C LEU A 4 3.92 -38.82 25.38
N ASN A 5 4.88 -38.80 26.31
CA ASN A 5 5.89 -37.78 26.40
C ASN A 5 6.81 -37.93 25.19
N ILE A 6 6.40 -37.36 24.06
CA ILE A 6 7.16 -37.33 22.83
C ILE A 6 8.40 -36.47 23.08
N ASN A 7 9.50 -37.14 23.43
CA ASN A 7 10.79 -36.49 23.57
C ASN A 7 11.29 -36.11 22.18
N GLU A 8 11.26 -34.81 21.87
CA GLU A 8 11.66 -34.26 20.57
C GLU A 8 13.07 -34.71 20.15
N ALA A 9 13.96 -34.92 21.12
CA ALA A 9 15.30 -35.42 20.87
C ALA A 9 15.32 -36.89 20.42
N GLU A 10 14.46 -37.75 20.99
CA GLU A 10 14.31 -39.15 20.58
C GLU A 10 13.62 -39.26 19.22
N LEU A 11 12.66 -38.38 18.94
CA LEU A 11 11.95 -38.35 17.67
C LEU A 11 12.84 -37.83 16.53
N LYS A 12 13.66 -36.80 16.78
CA LYS A 12 14.72 -36.38 15.86
C LYS A 12 15.74 -37.48 15.63
N LYS A 13 16.15 -38.19 16.69
CA LYS A 13 17.11 -39.31 16.59
C LYS A 13 16.53 -40.48 15.80
N SER A 14 15.26 -40.82 15.97
CA SER A 14 14.60 -41.91 15.24
C SER A 14 14.31 -41.56 13.78
N ILE A 15 14.01 -40.30 13.47
CA ILE A 15 13.89 -39.80 12.10
C ILE A 15 15.26 -39.86 11.41
N VAL A 16 16.32 -39.35 12.05
CA VAL A 16 17.68 -39.39 11.48
C VAL A 16 18.17 -40.83 11.31
N ALA A 17 17.88 -41.73 12.26
CA ALA A 17 18.22 -43.15 12.14
C ALA A 17 17.48 -43.85 11.00
N ASN A 18 16.15 -43.64 10.87
CA ASN A 18 15.38 -44.20 9.75
C ASN A 18 15.81 -43.63 8.40
N VAL A 19 16.10 -42.33 8.32
CA VAL A 19 16.58 -41.68 7.10
C VAL A 19 17.98 -42.19 6.74
N ALA A 20 18.88 -42.38 7.71
CA ALA A 20 20.19 -42.96 7.48
C ALA A 20 20.12 -44.43 7.04
N GLU A 21 19.20 -45.22 7.62
CA GLU A 21 19.00 -46.63 7.27
C GLU A 21 18.33 -46.78 5.89
N GLN A 22 17.45 -45.86 5.50
CA GLN A 22 16.86 -45.79 4.16
C GLN A 22 17.85 -45.25 3.11
N LEU A 23 18.74 -44.32 3.48
CA LEU A 23 19.84 -43.84 2.63
C LEU A 23 20.89 -44.92 2.36
N LEU A 24 21.08 -45.87 3.28
CA LEU A 24 22.04 -46.97 3.17
C LEU A 24 21.48 -48.19 2.43
N ARG A 25 20.15 -48.30 2.26
CA ARG A 25 19.57 -49.21 1.27
C ARG A 25 19.80 -48.57 -0.10
N GLU A 26 20.28 -49.35 -1.07
CA GLU A 26 20.66 -48.94 -2.44
C GLU A 26 19.47 -48.42 -3.27
N ASP A 27 18.76 -47.40 -2.78
CA ASP A 27 17.68 -46.71 -3.46
C ASP A 27 18.21 -45.31 -3.82
N GLU A 28 18.93 -45.24 -4.95
CA GLU A 28 19.55 -44.00 -5.48
C GLU A 28 18.54 -42.84 -5.51
N ASP A 29 17.26 -43.13 -5.76
CA ASP A 29 16.18 -42.15 -5.86
C ASP A 29 15.93 -41.39 -4.55
N LEU A 30 16.02 -42.05 -3.39
CA LEU A 30 15.70 -41.44 -2.10
C LEU A 30 16.84 -40.55 -1.60
N SER A 31 18.09 -41.00 -1.84
CA SER A 31 19.28 -40.19 -1.60
C SER A 31 19.28 -38.92 -2.44
N ASP A 32 18.97 -39.04 -3.73
CA ASP A 32 18.89 -37.91 -4.66
C ASP A 32 17.77 -36.92 -4.30
N LEU A 33 16.60 -37.41 -3.84
CA LEU A 33 15.50 -36.56 -3.40
C LEU A 33 15.86 -35.78 -2.13
N VAL A 34 16.50 -36.43 -1.15
CA VAL A 34 16.97 -35.77 0.07
C VAL A 34 18.04 -34.73 -0.27
N ALA A 35 19.01 -35.07 -1.13
CA ALA A 35 20.05 -34.15 -1.57
C ALA A 35 19.47 -32.91 -2.29
N LYS A 36 18.46 -33.11 -3.16
CA LYS A 36 17.75 -32.02 -3.85
C LYS A 36 17.02 -31.09 -2.88
N GLU A 37 16.30 -31.65 -1.90
CA GLU A 37 15.55 -30.84 -0.92
C GLU A 37 16.48 -30.11 0.04
N VAL A 38 17.58 -30.74 0.46
CA VAL A 38 18.63 -30.09 1.25
C VAL A 38 19.28 -28.95 0.47
N LYS A 39 19.67 -29.19 -0.78
CA LYS A 39 20.23 -28.16 -1.67
C LYS A 39 19.27 -26.99 -1.84
N LYS A 40 17.99 -27.26 -2.13
CA LYS A 40 16.96 -26.23 -2.26
C LYS A 40 16.81 -25.36 -1.01
N ARG A 41 16.88 -25.97 0.19
CA ARG A 41 16.81 -25.22 1.45
C ARG A 41 18.08 -24.42 1.71
N ILE A 42 19.25 -24.98 1.40
CA ILE A 42 20.53 -24.27 1.50
C ILE A 42 20.55 -23.08 0.55
N ASP A 43 20.19 -23.27 -0.72
CA ASP A 43 20.12 -22.22 -1.73
C ASP A 43 19.16 -21.12 -1.29
N LYS A 44 17.97 -21.48 -0.79
CA LYS A 44 17.02 -20.49 -0.24
C LYS A 44 17.58 -19.70 0.94
N ILE A 45 18.19 -20.36 1.92
CA ILE A 45 18.79 -19.69 3.09
C ILE A 45 19.96 -18.81 2.65
N PHE A 46 20.74 -19.28 1.68
CA PHE A 46 21.85 -18.53 1.12
C PHE A 46 21.36 -17.29 0.38
N ASP A 47 20.37 -17.41 -0.50
CA ASP A 47 19.77 -16.30 -1.23
C ASP A 47 19.18 -15.24 -0.29
N GLU A 48 18.42 -15.67 0.72
CA GLU A 48 17.87 -14.77 1.73
C GLU A 48 18.98 -14.04 2.51
N ARG A 49 20.03 -14.76 2.91
CA ARG A 49 21.16 -14.19 3.65
C ARG A 49 21.99 -13.24 2.79
N VAL A 50 22.27 -13.61 1.54
CA VAL A 50 23.03 -12.78 0.59
C VAL A 50 22.23 -11.52 0.26
N THR A 51 20.93 -11.65 -0.03
CA THR A 51 20.06 -10.50 -0.28
C THR A 51 20.04 -9.55 0.92
N SER A 52 19.90 -10.09 2.13
CA SER A 52 19.93 -9.28 3.35
C SER A 52 21.27 -8.57 3.56
N GLN A 53 22.40 -9.25 3.31
CA GLN A 53 23.73 -8.66 3.43
C GLN A 53 24.00 -7.59 2.38
N ILE A 54 23.59 -7.82 1.12
CA ILE A 54 23.69 -6.84 0.05
C ILE A 54 22.84 -5.61 0.41
N GLN A 55 21.59 -5.81 0.83
CA GLN A 55 20.70 -4.72 1.23
C GLN A 55 21.31 -3.91 2.37
N LYS A 56 21.84 -4.58 3.40
CA LYS A 56 22.52 -3.92 4.52
C LYS A 56 23.73 -3.11 4.07
N ALA A 57 24.58 -3.67 3.21
CA ALA A 57 25.75 -2.96 2.68
C ALA A 57 25.36 -1.74 1.83
N ILE A 58 24.30 -1.87 1.03
CA ILE A 58 23.72 -0.76 0.26
C ILE A 58 23.20 0.31 1.22
N ASP A 59 22.39 -0.05 2.21
CA ASP A 59 21.81 0.88 3.17
C ASP A 59 22.89 1.60 3.99
N GLU A 60 23.93 0.88 4.43
CA GLU A 60 25.09 1.46 5.12
C GLU A 60 25.84 2.43 4.21
N THR A 61 26.04 2.08 2.94
CA THR A 61 26.72 2.95 1.96
C THR A 61 25.90 4.20 1.66
N ILE A 62 24.59 4.06 1.49
CA ILE A 62 23.68 5.18 1.24
C ILE A 62 23.64 6.10 2.45
N ASN A 63 23.40 5.55 3.65
CA ASN A 63 23.36 6.34 4.88
C ASN A 63 24.71 7.02 5.15
N GLY A 64 25.82 6.30 4.95
CA GLY A 64 27.16 6.85 5.06
C GLY A 64 27.40 7.98 4.06
N SER A 65 26.90 7.86 2.83
CA SER A 65 27.02 8.91 1.81
C SER A 65 26.24 10.18 2.19
N PHE A 66 25.05 10.03 2.80
CA PHE A 66 24.25 11.17 3.25
C PHE A 66 24.82 11.88 4.48
N GLU A 67 25.49 11.14 5.36
CA GLU A 67 26.09 11.66 6.60
C GLU A 67 27.56 12.04 6.47
N ARG A 68 28.19 11.69 5.34
CA ARG A 68 29.57 12.10 5.08
C ARG A 68 29.67 13.61 5.07
N GLU A 69 30.49 14.12 5.98
CA GLU A 69 30.82 15.53 6.01
C GLU A 69 31.57 15.94 4.74
N TYR A 70 31.12 17.03 4.14
CA TYR A 70 31.76 17.65 3.01
C TYR A 70 31.66 19.17 3.11
N ARG A 71 32.53 19.87 2.40
CA ARG A 71 32.41 21.32 2.17
C ARG A 71 31.96 21.54 0.75
N ARG A 72 31.04 22.49 0.55
CA ARG A 72 30.64 22.88 -0.80
C ARG A 72 31.86 23.40 -1.54
N VAL A 73 31.92 23.09 -2.83
CA VAL A 73 32.99 23.55 -3.69
C VAL A 73 32.38 24.57 -4.65
N ASN A 74 33.03 25.72 -4.78
CA ASN A 74 32.58 26.76 -5.70
C ASN A 74 32.90 26.37 -7.17
N GLN A 75 32.48 27.21 -8.12
CA GLN A 75 32.71 26.96 -9.55
C GLN A 75 34.19 26.91 -9.97
N TRP A 76 35.13 27.27 -9.09
CA TRP A 76 36.57 27.27 -9.32
C TRP A 76 37.30 26.13 -8.60
N GLY A 77 36.60 25.29 -7.83
CA GLY A 77 37.22 24.17 -7.12
C GLY A 77 37.63 24.46 -5.68
N ASP A 78 37.42 25.69 -5.18
CA ASP A 78 37.76 26.04 -3.80
C ASP A 78 36.63 25.66 -2.84
N GLN A 79 37.01 25.22 -1.64
CA GLN A 79 36.08 24.91 -0.57
C GLN A 79 35.44 26.20 -0.02
N GLU A 80 34.11 26.26 -0.01
CA GLU A 80 33.33 27.40 0.43
C GLU A 80 32.41 27.01 1.60
N GLY A 81 32.38 27.84 2.63
CA GLY A 81 31.46 27.71 3.76
C GLY A 81 31.84 26.65 4.81
N PRO A 82 30.97 26.44 5.81
CA PRO A 82 31.18 25.48 6.89
C PRO A 82 31.01 24.02 6.41
N SER A 83 31.56 23.07 7.18
CA SER A 83 31.33 21.62 6.97
C SER A 83 29.83 21.31 7.10
N THR A 84 29.28 20.59 6.13
CA THR A 84 27.86 20.18 6.09
C THR A 84 27.75 18.72 5.65
N THR A 85 26.53 18.16 5.72
CA THR A 85 26.23 16.82 5.20
C THR A 85 25.15 16.93 4.13
N LEU A 86 25.08 15.97 3.20
CA LEU A 86 24.03 15.98 2.17
C LEU A 86 22.64 15.95 2.80
N ARG A 87 22.47 15.23 3.91
CA ARG A 87 21.22 15.21 4.68
C ARG A 87 20.83 16.61 5.19
N LYS A 88 21.74 17.34 5.82
CA LYS A 88 21.48 18.71 6.32
C LYS A 88 21.18 19.71 5.21
N GLU A 89 21.86 19.59 4.07
CA GLU A 89 21.61 20.46 2.91
C GLU A 89 20.25 20.18 2.26
N LEU A 90 19.87 18.90 2.16
CA LEU A 90 18.54 18.51 1.71
C LEU A 90 17.46 19.00 2.67
N GLU A 91 17.63 18.78 3.97
CA GLU A 91 16.72 19.27 5.01
C GLU A 91 16.53 20.79 4.91
N LYS A 92 17.63 21.55 4.79
CA LYS A 92 17.61 23.00 4.60
C LYS A 92 16.82 23.39 3.34
N THR A 93 17.07 22.71 2.23
CA THR A 93 16.41 22.98 0.94
C THR A 93 14.92 22.69 0.99
N VAL A 94 14.54 21.54 1.55
CA VAL A 94 13.16 21.10 1.71
C VAL A 94 12.42 22.04 2.66
N THR A 95 13.02 22.36 3.80
CA THR A 95 12.45 23.31 4.78
C THR A 95 12.27 24.69 4.16
N ALA A 96 13.25 25.19 3.41
CA ALA A 96 13.14 26.46 2.69
C ALA A 96 12.02 26.44 1.63
N TYR A 97 11.86 25.32 0.92
CA TYR A 97 10.80 25.15 -0.07
C TYR A 97 9.40 25.19 0.57
N TRP A 98 9.19 24.46 1.67
CA TRP A 98 7.90 24.43 2.37
C TRP A 98 7.55 25.75 3.05
N ASN A 99 8.55 26.42 3.62
CA ASN A 99 8.37 27.73 4.29
C ASN A 99 8.35 28.91 3.31
N CYS A 100 8.63 28.68 2.02
CA CYS A 100 8.58 29.71 0.99
C CYS A 100 7.21 30.39 0.98
N LYS A 101 7.21 31.72 1.03
CA LYS A 101 5.99 32.53 0.91
C LYS A 101 5.52 32.53 -0.54
N VAL A 102 4.26 32.16 -0.72
CA VAL A 102 3.62 32.09 -2.03
C VAL A 102 2.35 32.93 -2.05
N ASN A 103 1.99 33.39 -3.25
CA ASN A 103 0.71 34.05 -3.46
C ASN A 103 -0.43 33.02 -3.37
N PRO A 104 -1.47 33.25 -2.55
CA PRO A 104 -2.59 32.32 -2.37
C PRO A 104 -3.32 31.95 -3.66
N SER A 105 -3.38 32.83 -4.65
CA SER A 105 -4.14 32.59 -5.88
C SER A 105 -3.45 31.62 -6.84
N ASP A 106 -2.14 31.77 -7.06
CA ASP A 106 -1.39 31.06 -8.10
C ASP A 106 -0.26 30.16 -7.58
N GLY A 107 0.07 30.21 -6.27
CA GLY A 107 1.12 29.41 -5.67
C GLY A 107 2.55 29.82 -6.06
N LYS A 108 2.72 30.93 -6.80
CA LYS A 108 4.05 31.42 -7.20
C LYS A 108 4.77 32.07 -6.01
N PRO A 109 6.11 31.96 -5.94
CA PRO A 109 6.89 32.66 -4.92
C PRO A 109 6.58 34.15 -4.93
N SER A 110 6.32 34.72 -3.75
CA SER A 110 6.03 36.14 -3.60
C SER A 110 6.88 36.73 -2.49
N SER A 111 7.47 37.90 -2.74
CA SER A 111 8.21 38.69 -1.76
C SER A 111 7.30 39.60 -0.93
N SER A 112 6.00 39.64 -1.22
CA SER A 112 5.04 40.48 -0.50
C SER A 112 4.67 39.87 0.86
N THR A 113 4.66 40.67 1.92
CA THR A 113 4.30 40.22 3.28
C THR A 113 2.80 40.31 3.55
N TYR A 114 2.05 41.10 2.76
CA TYR A 114 0.68 41.49 3.10
C TYR A 114 -0.38 40.43 2.76
N SER A 115 -0.12 39.57 1.77
CA SER A 115 -1.07 38.56 1.30
C SER A 115 -0.35 37.29 0.82
N THR A 116 0.48 36.71 1.70
CA THR A 116 1.19 35.46 1.40
C THR A 116 0.93 34.40 2.45
N VAL A 117 0.82 33.17 1.96
CA VAL A 117 0.77 31.96 2.79
C VAL A 117 2.07 31.18 2.58
N THR A 118 2.40 30.29 3.50
CA THR A 118 3.49 29.34 3.24
C THR A 118 3.08 28.37 2.14
N ARG A 119 4.05 27.86 1.39
CA ARG A 119 3.78 26.85 0.37
C ARG A 119 3.14 25.60 0.95
N ALA A 120 3.53 25.22 2.18
CA ALA A 120 2.89 24.13 2.90
C ALA A 120 1.37 24.36 3.09
N GLU A 121 0.98 25.52 3.62
CA GLU A 121 -0.44 25.88 3.81
C GLU A 121 -1.20 25.91 2.48
N TRP A 122 -0.59 26.48 1.44
CA TRP A 122 -1.20 26.54 0.11
C TRP A 122 -1.45 25.16 -0.49
N LEU A 123 -0.44 24.28 -0.47
CA LEU A 123 -0.55 22.92 -1.00
C LEU A 123 -1.58 22.10 -0.23
N MET A 124 -1.57 22.17 1.11
CA MET A 124 -2.58 21.50 1.92
C MET A 124 -4.00 21.99 1.59
N THR A 125 -4.18 23.31 1.44
CA THR A 125 -5.48 23.88 1.07
C THR A 125 -5.94 23.37 -0.30
N LYS A 126 -5.04 23.28 -1.29
CA LYS A 126 -5.37 22.76 -2.62
C LYS A 126 -5.73 21.28 -2.59
N ILE A 127 -4.94 20.45 -1.90
CA ILE A 127 -5.20 19.01 -1.79
C ILE A 127 -6.54 18.77 -1.08
N CYS A 128 -6.79 19.45 0.05
CA CYS A 128 -8.05 19.33 0.76
C CYS A 128 -9.25 19.81 -0.07
N ALA A 129 -9.10 20.92 -0.81
CA ALA A 129 -10.15 21.42 -1.68
C ALA A 129 -10.46 20.45 -2.84
N GLU A 130 -9.42 19.87 -3.45
CA GLU A 130 -9.58 18.88 -4.52
C GLU A 130 -10.25 17.58 -4.02
N ASP A 131 -9.80 17.06 -2.88
CA ASP A 131 -10.38 15.85 -2.28
C ASP A 131 -11.83 16.08 -1.84
N PHE A 132 -12.11 17.21 -1.18
CA PHE A 132 -13.48 17.60 -0.83
C PHE A 132 -14.38 17.69 -2.07
N THR A 133 -13.89 18.30 -3.15
CA THR A 133 -14.65 18.41 -4.41
C THR A 133 -14.97 17.04 -5.01
N LYS A 134 -13.99 16.13 -5.02
CA LYS A 134 -14.18 14.75 -5.51
C LYS A 134 -15.18 13.97 -4.66
N GLN A 135 -15.08 14.06 -3.34
CA GLN A 135 -16.00 13.40 -2.42
C GLN A 135 -17.42 13.97 -2.53
N MET A 136 -17.54 15.29 -2.67
CA MET A 136 -18.83 15.96 -2.87
C MET A 136 -19.49 15.52 -4.17
N GLN A 137 -18.74 15.47 -5.28
CA GLN A 137 -19.27 15.00 -6.56
C GLN A 137 -19.75 13.55 -6.49
N THR A 138 -18.98 12.69 -5.81
CA THR A 138 -19.36 11.29 -5.59
C THR A 138 -20.65 11.18 -4.77
N SER A 139 -20.74 11.96 -3.68
CA SER A 139 -21.92 11.99 -2.81
C SER A 139 -23.16 12.51 -3.54
N VAL A 140 -23.03 13.58 -4.34
CA VAL A 140 -24.12 14.12 -5.16
C VAL A 140 -24.61 13.08 -6.16
N ASN A 141 -23.70 12.38 -6.84
CA ASN A 141 -24.08 11.32 -7.78
C ASN A 141 -24.79 10.16 -7.08
N ALA A 142 -24.30 9.73 -5.92
CA ALA A 142 -24.93 8.66 -5.13
C ALA A 142 -26.33 9.05 -4.64
N VAL A 143 -26.49 10.25 -4.07
CA VAL A 143 -27.77 10.78 -3.61
C VAL A 143 -28.74 10.95 -4.78
N THR A 144 -28.27 11.45 -5.93
CA THR A 144 -29.08 11.61 -7.14
C THR A 144 -29.51 10.26 -7.70
N GLY A 145 -28.61 9.26 -7.69
CA GLY A 145 -28.94 7.88 -8.05
C GLY A 145 -30.03 7.31 -7.15
N ALA A 146 -29.85 7.40 -5.84
CA ALA A 146 -30.82 6.93 -4.85
C ALA A 146 -32.18 7.66 -4.97
N LEU A 147 -32.19 8.97 -5.20
CA LEU A 147 -33.41 9.74 -5.44
C LEU A 147 -34.12 9.30 -6.72
N LYS A 148 -33.36 9.12 -7.82
CA LYS A 148 -33.90 8.68 -9.10
C LYS A 148 -34.52 7.28 -8.98
N ASP A 149 -33.85 6.36 -8.30
CA ASP A 149 -34.35 5.00 -8.09
C ASP A 149 -35.55 5.01 -7.14
N GLY A 150 -35.51 5.80 -6.06
CA GLY A 150 -36.65 6.00 -5.17
C GLY A 150 -37.90 6.54 -5.89
N LEU A 151 -37.74 7.55 -6.76
CA LEU A 151 -38.84 8.11 -7.56
C LEU A 151 -39.39 7.09 -8.57
N ARG A 152 -38.52 6.31 -9.22
CA ARG A 152 -38.96 5.22 -10.12
C ARG A 152 -39.79 4.19 -9.38
N ASN A 153 -39.35 3.80 -8.19
CA ASN A 153 -40.05 2.82 -7.36
C ASN A 153 -41.40 3.36 -6.90
N GLN A 154 -41.48 4.62 -6.47
CA GLN A 154 -42.74 5.26 -6.08
C GLN A 154 -43.72 5.39 -7.25
N LEU A 155 -43.25 5.82 -8.43
CA LEU A 155 -44.09 5.92 -9.62
C LEU A 155 -44.63 4.55 -10.04
N ALA A 156 -43.79 3.52 -10.01
CA ALA A 156 -44.20 2.18 -10.35
C ALA A 156 -45.23 1.62 -9.34
N GLN A 157 -45.02 1.85 -8.04
CA GLN A 157 -46.00 1.49 -7.01
C GLN A 157 -47.35 2.21 -7.18
N GLN A 158 -47.35 3.51 -7.48
CA GLN A 158 -48.59 4.25 -7.72
C GLN A 158 -49.30 3.78 -8.99
N MET A 159 -48.54 3.50 -10.04
CA MET A 159 -49.08 2.95 -11.30
C MET A 159 -49.71 1.57 -11.07
N ASP A 160 -49.02 0.68 -10.35
CA ASP A 160 -49.55 -0.64 -9.96
C ASP A 160 -50.84 -0.52 -9.14
N ALA A 161 -50.89 0.41 -8.18
CA ALA A 161 -52.06 0.63 -7.35
C ALA A 161 -53.26 1.09 -8.19
N MET A 162 -53.04 2.02 -9.13
CA MET A 162 -54.07 2.51 -10.04
C MET A 162 -54.55 1.41 -11.00
N LEU A 163 -53.64 0.64 -11.60
CA LEU A 163 -53.97 -0.45 -12.51
C LEU A 163 -54.72 -1.57 -11.80
N ASN A 164 -54.32 -1.94 -10.58
CA ASN A 164 -55.04 -2.92 -9.77
C ASN A 164 -56.46 -2.45 -9.42
N GLY A 165 -56.62 -1.17 -9.06
CA GLY A 165 -57.93 -0.58 -8.75
C GLY A 165 -58.87 -0.53 -9.96
N LEU A 166 -58.34 -0.27 -11.16
CA LEU A 166 -59.14 -0.19 -12.39
C LEU A 166 -59.47 -1.57 -12.97
N PHE A 167 -58.51 -2.51 -12.98
CA PHE A 167 -58.65 -3.74 -13.75
C PHE A 167 -59.00 -4.99 -12.94
N HIS A 168 -58.88 -5.03 -11.60
CA HIS A 168 -59.20 -6.19 -10.74
C HIS A 168 -58.60 -7.55 -11.19
N ILE A 169 -57.69 -7.55 -12.16
CA ILE A 169 -57.05 -8.72 -12.77
C ILE A 169 -55.59 -8.69 -12.34
N LYS A 170 -55.16 -9.74 -11.64
CA LYS A 170 -53.76 -9.88 -11.19
C LYS A 170 -52.84 -10.11 -12.38
N SER A 171 -51.94 -9.18 -12.64
CA SER A 171 -50.92 -9.33 -13.69
C SER A 171 -49.95 -10.49 -13.37
N LEU A 172 -49.19 -10.96 -14.36
CA LEU A 172 -48.16 -12.00 -14.16
C LEU A 172 -47.06 -11.56 -13.17
N GLN A 173 -46.81 -10.25 -13.05
CA GLN A 173 -45.90 -9.68 -12.05
C GLN A 173 -46.51 -9.70 -10.63
N ASP A 174 -47.82 -9.45 -10.50
CA ASP A 174 -48.52 -9.53 -9.21
C ASP A 174 -48.72 -10.97 -8.72
N GLN A 175 -48.67 -11.94 -9.64
CA GLN A 175 -48.66 -13.37 -9.34
C GLN A 175 -47.27 -13.89 -8.93
N GLY A 176 -46.25 -13.04 -8.91
CA GLY A 176 -44.87 -13.43 -8.57
C GLY A 176 -44.19 -14.33 -9.61
N LYS A 177 -44.77 -14.48 -10.80
CA LYS A 177 -44.20 -15.29 -11.90
C LYS A 177 -43.13 -14.52 -12.69
N VAL A 178 -43.08 -13.20 -12.52
CA VAL A 178 -42.08 -12.31 -13.13
C VAL A 178 -41.63 -11.31 -12.06
N ALA A 179 -40.32 -11.13 -11.92
CA ALA A 179 -39.77 -10.18 -10.96
C ALA A 179 -40.17 -8.74 -11.33
N LYS A 180 -40.60 -7.95 -10.33
CA LYS A 180 -40.78 -6.51 -10.53
C LYS A 180 -39.39 -5.88 -10.69
N PRO A 181 -39.22 -4.92 -11.63
CA PRO A 181 -37.92 -4.30 -11.89
C PRO A 181 -37.45 -3.34 -10.77
N TYR A 182 -38.14 -3.34 -9.63
CA TYR A 182 -37.89 -2.54 -8.43
C TYR A 182 -38.15 -3.35 -7.16
#